data_AF-A0AAW1JWH0-F1
#
_entry.id   AF-A0AAW1JWH0-F1
#
_cell.length_a   1.000
_cell.length_b   1.000
_cell.length_c   1.000
_cell.angle_alpha   90.00
_cell.angle_beta   90.00
_cell.angle_gamma   90.00
#
_symmetry.space_group_name_H-M   'P 1'
#
loop_
_entity.id
_entity.type
_entity.pdbx_description
1 polymer ?
#
loop_
_entity_poly.entity_id
_entity_poly.type
_entity_poly.pdbx_seq_one_letter_code
_entity_poly.pdbx_strand_id
1 'polypeptide(L)'
;MSIFVRFLDIECKTFREELLAILPFTGKTRGEDLFKPFDDFITKSNNSYDKMVSVSTDGAPAMIGKEKGLVKRIKYKNAGLLSYQCIIHQAARKEN
;
A
#
# COMPACT_ATOMS: atom_id res chain seq x y z
N MET A 1 -5.62 -2.67 -8.84
CA MET A 1 -4.61 -2.76 -7.75
C MET A 1 -5.03 -3.89 -6.84
N SER A 2 -4.15 -4.87 -6.66
CA SER A 2 -4.32 -5.89 -5.63
C SER A 2 -3.71 -5.39 -4.33
N ILE A 3 -4.36 -5.68 -3.22
CA ILE A 3 -3.92 -5.33 -1.87
C ILE A 3 -3.78 -6.63 -1.09
N PHE A 4 -2.57 -6.92 -0.67
CA PHE A 4 -2.27 -8.02 0.23
C PHE A 4 -2.00 -7.46 1.62
N VAL A 5 -2.47 -8.17 2.64
CA VAL A 5 -2.13 -7.88 4.03
C VAL A 5 -1.25 -8.97 4.56
N ARG A 6 -0.24 -8.55 5.32
CA ARG A 6 0.61 -9.44 6.09
C ARG A 6 0.44 -9.13 7.57
N PHE A 7 0.05 -10.13 8.34
CA PHE A 7 -0.22 -10.00 9.77
C PHE A 7 0.28 -11.22 10.54
N LEU A 8 0.47 -11.05 11.85
CA LEU A 8 0.76 -12.16 12.75
C LEU A 8 -0.56 -12.79 13.18
N ASP A 9 -0.80 -14.03 12.77
CA ASP A 9 -1.86 -14.86 13.34
C ASP A 9 -1.39 -15.30 14.74
N ILE A 10 -2.05 -14.77 15.76
CA ILE A 10 -1.69 -14.98 17.17
C ILE A 10 -1.97 -16.42 17.59
N GLU A 11 -3.02 -17.04 17.06
CA GLU A 11 -3.42 -18.41 17.42
C GLU A 11 -2.41 -19.40 16.87
N CYS A 12 -2.05 -19.26 15.58
CA CYS A 12 -1.09 -20.15 14.94
C CYS A 12 0.37 -19.75 15.20
N LYS A 13 0.61 -18.55 15.76
CA LYS A 13 1.94 -17.94 15.96
C LYS A 13 2.76 -17.85 14.67
N THR A 14 2.11 -17.57 13.54
CA THR A 14 2.77 -17.47 12.22
C THR A 14 2.40 -16.17 11.52
N PHE A 15 3.30 -15.68 10.66
CA PHE A 15 2.93 -14.62 9.73
C PHE A 15 2.14 -15.20 8.56
N ARG A 16 0.96 -14.63 8.30
CA ARG A 16 0.15 -14.93 7.12
C ARG A 16 0.17 -13.77 6.15
N GLU A 17 0.01 -14.09 4.88
CA GLU A 17 -0.22 -13.12 3.81
C GLU A 17 -1.48 -13.51 3.06
N GLU A 18 -2.43 -12.58 2.94
CA GLU A 18 -3.74 -12.85 2.35
C GLU A 18 -4.15 -11.70 1.41
N LEU A 19 -4.89 -12.05 0.36
CA LEU A 19 -5.48 -11.08 -0.55
C LEU A 19 -6.65 -10.38 0.17
N LEU A 20 -6.45 -9.13 0.55
CA LEU A 20 -7.48 -8.34 1.23
C LEU A 20 -8.52 -7.80 0.24
N ALA A 21 -8.06 -7.27 -0.90
CA ALA A 21 -8.94 -6.69 -1.90
C ALA A 21 -8.30 -6.64 -3.28
N ILE A 22 -9.15 -6.71 -4.31
CA ILE A 22 -8.83 -6.30 -5.67
C ILE A 22 -9.67 -5.06 -5.96
N LEU A 23 -9.02 -3.91 -6.06
CA LEU A 23 -9.68 -2.67 -6.42
C LEU A 23 -9.60 -2.49 -7.95
N PRO A 24 -10.74 -2.38 -8.66
CA PRO A 24 -10.76 -2.01 -10.06
C PRO A 24 -10.52 -0.50 -10.20
N PHE A 25 -9.84 -0.09 -11.27
CA PHE A 25 -9.58 1.31 -11.58
C PHE A 25 -9.96 1.58 -13.02
N THR A 26 -10.68 2.67 -13.25
CA THR A 26 -10.95 3.21 -14.58
C THR A 26 -10.18 4.53 -14.72
N GLY A 27 -9.49 4.72 -15.85
CA GLY A 27 -8.72 5.94 -16.12
C GLY A 27 -7.21 5.80 -15.92
N LYS A 28 -6.59 6.80 -15.29
CA LYS A 28 -5.12 6.91 -15.17
C LYS A 28 -4.61 6.20 -13.90
N THR A 29 -3.31 5.93 -13.88
CA THR A 29 -2.61 5.26 -12.77
C THR A 29 -1.81 6.25 -11.94
N ARG A 30 -2.35 7.44 -11.64
CA ARG A 30 -1.67 8.42 -10.76
C ARG A 30 -1.91 8.05 -9.30
N GLY A 31 -1.05 8.53 -8.40
CA GLY A 31 -1.21 8.26 -6.97
C GLY A 31 -2.54 8.73 -6.37
N GLU A 32 -3.18 9.76 -6.95
CA GLU A 32 -4.53 10.20 -6.57
C GLU A 32 -5.63 9.21 -7.01
N ASP A 33 -5.54 8.71 -8.25
CA ASP A 33 -6.47 7.73 -8.81
C ASP A 33 -6.38 6.41 -8.04
N LEU A 34 -5.16 6.05 -7.60
CA LEU A 34 -4.90 4.88 -6.76
C LEU A 34 -5.41 5.08 -5.32
N PHE A 35 -5.23 6.27 -4.76
CA PHE A 35 -5.56 6.56 -3.37
C PHE A 35 -7.06 6.60 -3.12
N LYS A 36 -7.86 7.17 -4.03
CA LYS A 36 -9.30 7.35 -3.78
C LYS A 36 -10.03 6.04 -3.46
N PRO A 37 -10.02 5.00 -4.32
CA PRO A 37 -10.73 3.77 -4.00
C PRO A 37 -10.04 2.97 -2.87
N PHE A 38 -8.75 3.19 -2.63
CA PHE A 38 -8.07 2.64 -1.46
C PHE A 38 -8.59 3.25 -0.15
N ASP A 39 -8.71 4.58 -0.07
CA ASP A 39 -9.27 5.30 1.08
C ASP A 39 -10.75 4.93 1.26
N ASP A 40 -11.53 4.87 0.17
CA ASP A 40 -12.92 4.40 0.21
C ASP A 40 -13.01 2.95 0.75
N PHE A 41 -12.08 2.07 0.39
CA PHE A 41 -12.05 0.69 0.89
C PHE A 41 -11.66 0.61 2.37
N ILE A 42 -10.61 1.33 2.79
CA ILE A 42 -10.17 1.32 4.20
C ILE A 42 -11.23 1.94 5.10
N THR A 43 -11.83 3.06 4.71
CA THR A 43 -12.87 3.75 5.50
C THR A 43 -14.18 2.99 5.60
N LYS A 44 -14.56 2.22 4.58
CA LYS A 44 -15.79 1.39 4.59
C LYS A 44 -15.60 0.05 5.27
N SER A 45 -14.39 -0.48 5.26
CA SER A 45 -14.07 -1.64 6.08
C SER A 45 -13.89 -1.18 7.53
N ASN A 46 -14.13 -2.03 8.53
CA ASN A 46 -13.80 -1.72 9.94
C ASN A 46 -12.26 -1.68 10.19
N ASN A 47 -11.48 -1.42 9.15
CA ASN A 47 -10.04 -1.24 9.20
C ASN A 47 -9.73 0.22 9.52
N SER A 48 -8.68 0.44 10.30
CA SER A 48 -8.16 1.79 10.54
C SER A 48 -6.76 1.89 9.97
N TYR A 49 -6.42 3.08 9.48
CA TYR A 49 -5.05 3.46 9.15
C TYR A 49 -4.09 3.25 10.33
N ASP A 50 -4.58 3.38 11.57
CA ASP A 50 -3.79 3.22 12.80
C ASP A 50 -3.27 1.79 13.00
N LYS A 51 -3.96 0.80 12.42
CA LYS A 51 -3.54 -0.61 12.48
C LYS A 51 -2.46 -0.93 11.44
N MET A 52 -2.22 -0.04 10.48
CA MET A 52 -1.25 -0.26 9.41
C MET A 52 0.16 0.12 9.88
N VAL A 53 1.01 -0.89 10.08
CA VAL A 53 2.40 -0.68 10.52
C VAL A 53 3.31 -0.31 9.36
N SER A 54 3.11 -0.94 8.20
CA SER A 54 3.95 -0.71 7.02
C SER A 54 3.22 -0.95 5.71
N VAL A 55 3.73 -0.32 4.64
CA VAL A 55 3.30 -0.56 3.25
C VAL A 55 4.51 -0.88 2.36
N SER A 56 4.35 -1.86 1.48
CA SER A 56 5.33 -2.22 0.45
C SER A 56 4.74 -2.02 -0.94
N THR A 57 5.48 -1.37 -1.85
CA THR A 57 5.01 -1.07 -3.22
C THR A 57 6.09 -1.36 -4.25
N ASP A 58 5.74 -1.50 -5.53
CA ASP A 58 6.69 -1.72 -6.64
C ASP A 58 7.68 -0.56 -6.89
N GLY A 59 7.52 0.57 -6.19
CA GLY A 59 8.38 1.73 -6.35
C GLY A 59 8.05 2.59 -7.58
N ALA A 60 6.95 2.32 -8.30
CA ALA A 60 6.53 3.18 -9.41
C ALA A 60 6.31 4.63 -8.92
N PRO A 61 6.57 5.67 -9.74
CA PRO A 61 6.39 7.06 -9.32
C PRO A 61 4.97 7.38 -8.81
N ALA A 62 3.95 6.69 -9.34
CA ALA A 62 2.58 6.79 -8.85
C ALA A 62 2.40 6.29 -7.40
N MET A 63 3.23 5.34 -6.96
CA MET A 63 3.20 4.77 -5.62
C MET A 63 4.05 5.59 -4.64
N ILE A 64 5.30 5.90 -5.01
CA ILE A 64 6.30 6.48 -4.09
C ILE A 64 6.58 7.97 -4.30
N GLY A 65 5.91 8.63 -5.25
CA GLY A 65 6.13 10.04 -5.56
C GLY A 65 6.08 10.93 -4.31
N LYS A 66 7.09 11.79 -4.14
CA LYS A 66 7.33 12.59 -2.92
C LYS A 66 6.12 13.41 -2.48
N GLU A 67 5.41 14.00 -3.45
CA GLU A 67 4.27 14.88 -3.19
C GLU A 67 2.91 14.23 -3.51
N LYS A 68 2.84 13.47 -4.61
CA LYS A 68 1.57 12.99 -5.19
C LYS A 68 1.42 11.47 -5.22
N GLY A 69 2.37 10.72 -4.65
CA GLY A 69 2.35 9.26 -4.63
C GLY A 69 1.31 8.70 -3.67
N LEU A 70 0.82 7.48 -3.94
CA LEU A 70 -0.10 6.77 -3.07
C LEU A 70 0.42 6.69 -1.63
N VAL A 71 1.67 6.25 -1.43
CA VAL A 71 2.28 6.09 -0.10
C VAL A 71 2.33 7.42 0.65
N LYS A 72 2.64 8.54 -0.03
CA LYS A 72 2.64 9.87 0.58
C LYS A 72 1.25 10.23 1.10
N ARG A 73 0.19 9.90 0.36
CA ARG A 73 -1.19 10.14 0.76
C ARG A 73 -1.62 9.29 1.95
N ILE A 74 -1.22 8.02 1.99
CA ILE A 74 -1.46 7.15 3.16
C ILE A 74 -0.73 7.71 4.39
N LYS A 75 0.50 8.23 4.23
CA LYS A 75 1.24 8.87 5.34
C LYS A 75 0.58 10.12 5.91
N TYR A 76 -0.27 10.81 5.14
CA TYR A 76 -1.08 11.91 5.70
C TYR A 76 -2.20 11.41 6.62
N LYS A 77 -2.65 10.16 6.46
CA LYS A 77 -3.63 9.51 7.34
C LYS A 77 -2.97 8.79 8.52
N ASN A 78 -1.75 8.29 8.33
CA ASN A 78 -0.92 7.66 9.37
C ASN A 78 0.55 8.09 9.21
N ALA A 79 0.96 9.07 10.00
CA ALA A 79 2.32 9.63 9.96
C ALA A 79 3.41 8.63 10.40
N GLY A 80 3.06 7.63 11.22
CA GLY A 80 3.97 6.60 11.70
C GLY A 80 4.20 5.44 10.72
N LEU A 81 3.52 5.45 9.57
CA LEU A 81 3.60 4.37 8.59
C LEU A 81 5.01 4.20 8.02
N LEU A 82 5.56 3.00 8.18
CA LEU A 82 6.78 2.58 7.51
C LEU A 82 6.50 2.28 6.04
N SER A 83 7.41 2.65 5.14
CA SER A 83 7.22 2.44 3.71
C SER A 83 8.45 1.81 3.09
N TYR A 84 8.24 0.69 2.40
CA TYR A 84 9.28 -0.05 1.71
C TYR A 84 8.96 -0.12 0.22
N GLN A 85 10.02 -0.28 -0.57
CA GLN A 85 9.90 -0.63 -1.97
C GLN A 85 10.17 -2.13 -2.13
N CYS A 86 9.50 -2.76 -3.08
CA CYS A 86 9.65 -4.17 -3.37
C CYS A 86 11.08 -4.45 -3.84
N ILE A 87 11.77 -5.35 -3.15
CA ILE A 87 13.17 -5.71 -3.45
C ILE A 87 13.31 -6.26 -4.87
N ILE A 88 12.32 -7.04 -5.33
CA ILE A 88 12.31 -7.62 -6.68
C ILE A 88 12.33 -6.52 -7.75
N HIS A 89 11.55 -5.45 -7.55
CA HIS A 89 11.51 -4.31 -8.46
C HIS A 89 12.70 -3.34 -8.27
N GLN A 90 13.21 -3.19 -7.04
CA GLN A 90 14.41 -2.37 -6.79
C GLN A 90 15.66 -2.96 -7.44
N ALA A 91 15.79 -4.29 -7.47
CA ALA A 91 16.89 -4.97 -8.16
C ALA A 91 16.92 -4.63 -9.66
N ALA A 92 15.75 -4.51 -10.30
CA ALA A 92 15.61 -4.11 -11.70
C ALA A 92 15.87 -2.60 -11.95
N ARG A 93 15.92 -1.77 -10.90
CA ARG A 93 16.11 -0.31 -11.00
C ARG A 93 17.57 0.13 -10.84
N LYS A 94 18.48 -0.79 -10.48
CA LYS A 94 19.90 -0.51 -10.26
C LYS A 94 20.73 -0.39 -11.55
N GLU A 95 20.10 -0.29 -12.71
CA GLU A 95 20.73 0.08 -13.97
C GLU A 95 20.21 1.45 -14.40
N ASN A 96 20.80 2.52 -13.86
CA ASN A 96 20.86 3.88 -14.41
C ASN A 96 21.76 4.76 -13.53
#